data_AF-A0A5J4KZG2-F1
#
_entry.id   AF-A0A5J4KZG2-F1
#
_cell.length_a   1.000
_cell.length_b   1.000
_cell.length_c   1.000
_cell.angle_alpha   90.00
_cell.angle_beta   90.00
_cell.angle_gamma   90.00
#
_symmetry.space_group_name_H-M   'P 1'
#
loop_
_entity.id
_entity.type
_entity.pdbx_description
1 polymer ?
#
loop_
_entity_poly.entity_id
_entity_poly.type
_entity_poly.pdbx_seq_one_letter_code
_entity_poly.pdbx_strand_id
1 'polypeptide(L)'
;MLSTVRRSLVATFWAFTLFLFAWAALVRTADPVAPFDAVGRSYPEVAITYTLFAHSGAIALLATMLGGLPILFTVVKRALQNNPSSVLKLFLIKPKQALLLLGGALILVVCFVGYLLGTEYIFSSPTASWGSCPVAQQCLGQQAPGLLVLNLATSVGGLTLGIFAVLALSASLSLAVLRSEFGTGILRFALASIGILALTMATATVASTIWTIRLWVDAPQFAASRSGLGKIQTAWVIAIIIVMAISTGITAAAFTRSLRTSLFRAA
;
A
#
# COMPACT_ATOMS: atom_id res chain seq x y z
N MET A 1 26.63 9.88 -9.49
CA MET A 1 25.74 8.94 -10.22
C MET A 1 25.19 7.83 -9.33
N LEU A 2 26.02 7.02 -8.68
CA LEU A 2 25.52 5.91 -7.83
C LEU A 2 24.61 6.37 -6.69
N SER A 3 24.90 7.50 -6.04
CA SER A 3 24.06 8.04 -4.96
C SER A 3 22.67 8.44 -5.44
N THR A 4 22.55 9.04 -6.63
CA THR A 4 21.26 9.46 -7.21
C THR A 4 20.40 8.26 -7.58
N VAL A 5 20.96 7.25 -8.25
CA VAL A 5 20.19 6.05 -8.64
C VAL A 5 19.83 5.19 -7.43
N ARG A 6 20.70 5.11 -6.42
CA ARG A 6 20.35 4.44 -5.15
C ARG A 6 19.19 5.15 -4.44
N ARG A 7 19.18 6.49 -4.41
CA ARG A 7 18.08 7.27 -3.84
C ARG A 7 16.77 7.07 -4.63
N SER A 8 16.83 7.01 -5.96
CA SER A 8 15.63 6.76 -6.78
C SER A 8 15.08 5.35 -6.60
N LEU A 9 15.94 4.34 -6.45
CA LEU A 9 15.54 2.96 -6.11
C LEU A 9 14.80 2.90 -4.77
N VAL A 10 15.38 3.52 -3.73
CA VAL A 10 14.75 3.58 -2.40
C VAL A 10 13.41 4.31 -2.46
N ALA A 11 13.36 5.47 -3.12
CA ALA A 11 12.11 6.23 -3.27
C ALA A 11 11.03 5.43 -4.01
N THR A 12 11.40 4.72 -5.08
CA THR A 12 10.48 3.86 -5.84
C THR A 12 9.94 2.71 -4.99
N PHE A 13 10.82 2.07 -4.21
CA PHE A 13 10.43 1.00 -3.31
C PHE A 13 9.43 1.48 -2.23
N TRP A 14 9.68 2.64 -1.62
CA TRP A 14 8.74 3.23 -0.66
C TRP A 14 7.41 3.63 -1.29
N ALA A 15 7.45 4.23 -2.48
CA ALA A 15 6.25 4.57 -3.24
C ALA A 15 5.42 3.32 -3.59
N PHE A 16 6.09 2.23 -3.98
CA PHE A 16 5.45 0.94 -4.23
C PHE A 16 4.80 0.36 -2.96
N THR A 17 5.49 0.37 -1.82
CA THR A 17 4.91 -0.12 -0.55
C THR A 17 3.63 0.66 -0.19
N LEU A 18 3.65 1.99 -0.31
CA LEU A 18 2.46 2.83 -0.08
C LEU A 18 1.35 2.52 -1.08
N PHE A 19 1.68 2.33 -2.35
CA PHE A 19 0.73 1.95 -3.38
C PHE A 19 0.10 0.59 -3.09
N LEU A 20 0.88 -0.39 -2.63
CA LEU A 20 0.40 -1.74 -2.30
C LEU A 20 -0.61 -1.70 -1.15
N PHE A 21 -0.35 -0.89 -0.12
CA PHE A 21 -1.32 -0.67 0.96
C PHE A 21 -2.61 -0.01 0.47
N ALA A 22 -2.50 1.02 -0.36
CA ALA A 22 -3.64 1.71 -0.94
C ALA A 22 -4.47 0.77 -1.83
N TRP A 23 -3.81 0.00 -2.70
CA TRP A 23 -4.43 -1.02 -3.53
C TRP A 23 -5.13 -2.09 -2.69
N ALA A 24 -4.45 -2.64 -1.68
CA ALA A 24 -5.04 -3.66 -0.80
C ALA A 24 -6.24 -3.13 -0.02
N ALA A 25 -6.17 -1.88 0.45
CA ALA A 25 -7.29 -1.22 1.11
C ALA A 25 -8.50 -1.08 0.18
N LEU A 26 -8.29 -0.72 -1.08
CA LEU A 26 -9.37 -0.60 -2.07
C LEU A 26 -9.95 -1.97 -2.49
N VAL A 27 -9.13 -3.02 -2.57
CA VAL A 27 -9.64 -4.38 -2.78
C VAL A 27 -10.54 -4.80 -1.62
N ARG A 28 -10.14 -4.47 -0.38
CA ARG A 28 -10.95 -4.76 0.81
C ARG A 28 -12.27 -4.00 0.86
N THR A 29 -12.37 -2.80 0.28
CA THR A 29 -13.67 -2.10 0.20
C THR A 29 -14.63 -2.75 -0.81
N ALA A 30 -14.11 -3.60 -1.70
CA ALA A 30 -14.92 -4.38 -2.64
C ALA A 30 -15.36 -5.75 -2.07
N ASP A 31 -15.01 -6.09 -0.83
CA ASP A 31 -15.51 -7.28 -0.15
C ASP A 31 -16.82 -6.98 0.60
N PRO A 32 -17.93 -7.73 0.38
CA PRO A 32 -18.04 -8.93 -0.48
C PRO A 32 -18.14 -8.58 -1.97
N VAL A 33 -17.56 -9.44 -2.83
CA VAL A 33 -17.49 -9.23 -4.29
C VAL A 33 -18.85 -9.40 -5.01
N ALA A 34 -19.76 -10.19 -4.46
CA ALA A 34 -21.01 -10.58 -5.13
C ALA A 34 -21.91 -9.41 -5.61
N PRO A 35 -22.12 -8.32 -4.83
CA PRO A 35 -22.85 -7.15 -5.31
C PRO A 35 -22.18 -6.44 -6.48
N PHE A 36 -20.84 -6.42 -6.53
CA PHE A 36 -20.08 -5.82 -7.62
C PHE A 36 -20.17 -6.65 -8.90
N ASP A 37 -20.13 -7.98 -8.79
CA ASP A 37 -20.33 -8.87 -9.93
C ASP A 37 -21.73 -8.71 -10.55
N ALA A 38 -22.76 -8.50 -9.71
CA ALA A 38 -24.11 -8.26 -10.19
C ALA A 38 -24.20 -6.97 -11.03
N VAL A 39 -23.56 -5.88 -10.58
CA VAL A 39 -23.45 -4.64 -11.35
C VAL A 39 -22.62 -4.85 -12.63
N GLY A 40 -21.50 -5.57 -12.52
CA GLY A 40 -20.61 -5.85 -13.64
C GLY A 40 -21.26 -6.63 -14.78
N ARG A 41 -22.28 -7.46 -14.49
CA ARG A 41 -23.08 -8.13 -15.53
C ARG A 41 -23.97 -7.17 -16.31
N SER A 42 -24.47 -6.11 -15.66
CA SER A 42 -25.30 -5.09 -16.31
C SER A 42 -24.46 -4.01 -16.99
N TYR A 43 -23.28 -3.71 -16.45
CA TYR A 43 -22.37 -2.67 -16.94
C TYR A 43 -20.97 -3.26 -17.17
N PRO A 44 -20.66 -3.75 -18.39
CA PRO A 44 -19.42 -4.45 -18.67
C PRO A 44 -18.18 -3.57 -18.46
N GLU A 45 -18.30 -2.25 -18.60
CA GLU A 45 -17.22 -1.29 -18.32
C GLU A 45 -16.75 -1.34 -16.85
N VAL A 46 -17.68 -1.50 -15.90
CA VAL A 46 -17.38 -1.64 -14.47
C VAL A 46 -16.63 -2.95 -14.22
N ALA A 47 -17.05 -4.05 -14.86
CA ALA A 47 -16.39 -5.34 -14.73
C ALA A 47 -14.96 -5.33 -15.30
N ILE A 48 -14.75 -4.74 -16.48
CA ILE A 48 -13.43 -4.65 -17.13
C ILE A 48 -12.48 -3.80 -16.29
N THR A 49 -12.93 -2.64 -15.80
CA THR A 49 -12.10 -1.75 -15.00
C THR A 49 -11.76 -2.37 -13.63
N TYR A 50 -12.71 -3.06 -12.99
CA TYR A 50 -12.47 -3.80 -11.75
C TYR A 50 -11.43 -4.92 -11.93
N THR A 51 -11.57 -5.75 -12.97
CA THR A 51 -10.63 -6.85 -13.24
C THR A 51 -9.23 -6.34 -13.56
N LEU A 52 -9.11 -5.27 -14.35
CA LEU A 52 -7.85 -4.60 -14.65
C LEU A 52 -7.18 -4.09 -13.37
N PHE A 53 -7.94 -3.42 -12.51
CA PHE A 53 -7.48 -2.98 -11.20
C PHE A 53 -7.04 -4.15 -10.30
N ALA A 54 -7.86 -5.20 -10.17
CA ALA A 54 -7.56 -6.35 -9.32
C ALA A 54 -6.28 -7.08 -9.76
N HIS A 55 -6.05 -7.24 -11.07
CA HIS A 55 -4.88 -7.94 -11.58
C HIS A 55 -3.62 -7.06 -11.56
N SER A 56 -3.77 -5.74 -11.70
CA SER A 56 -2.63 -4.81 -11.73
C SER A 56 -1.78 -4.84 -10.46
N GLY A 57 -2.36 -5.05 -9.27
CA GLY A 57 -1.62 -5.18 -8.02
C GLY A 57 -0.72 -6.41 -7.99
N ALA A 58 -1.21 -7.55 -8.50
CA ALA A 58 -0.42 -8.77 -8.63
C ALA A 58 0.73 -8.61 -9.64
N ILE A 59 0.48 -7.93 -10.77
CA ILE A 59 1.52 -7.63 -11.77
C ILE A 59 2.58 -6.69 -11.19
N ALA A 60 2.18 -5.67 -10.41
CA ALA A 60 3.10 -4.75 -9.75
C ALA A 60 3.98 -5.48 -8.71
N LEU A 61 3.41 -6.43 -7.96
CA LEU A 61 4.16 -7.33 -7.07
C LEU A 61 5.18 -8.17 -7.84
N LEU A 62 4.77 -8.80 -8.95
CA LEU A 62 5.67 -9.58 -9.80
C LEU A 62 6.80 -8.71 -10.37
N ALA A 63 6.49 -7.52 -10.87
CA ALA A 63 7.50 -6.59 -11.39
C ALA A 63 8.53 -6.21 -10.31
N THR A 64 8.06 -5.98 -9.08
CA THR A 64 8.92 -5.67 -7.93
C THR A 64 9.77 -6.87 -7.51
N MET A 65 9.20 -8.08 -7.51
CA MET A 65 9.96 -9.30 -7.25
C MET A 65 11.04 -9.54 -8.31
N LEU A 66 10.70 -9.41 -9.60
CA LEU A 66 11.64 -9.58 -10.70
C LEU A 66 12.80 -8.57 -10.64
N GLY A 67 12.54 -7.32 -10.26
CA GLY A 67 13.59 -6.31 -10.09
C GLY A 67 14.40 -6.44 -8.80
N GLY A 68 13.72 -6.74 -7.69
CA GLY A 68 14.30 -6.75 -6.35
C GLY A 68 15.04 -8.03 -5.99
N LEU A 69 14.59 -9.19 -6.49
CA LEU A 69 15.15 -10.49 -6.12
C LEU A 69 16.62 -10.67 -6.58
N PRO A 70 17.02 -10.29 -7.81
CA PRO A 70 18.43 -10.36 -8.21
C PRO A 70 19.32 -9.45 -7.37
N ILE A 71 18.82 -8.25 -7.02
CA ILE A 71 19.52 -7.31 -6.14
C ILE A 71 19.72 -7.94 -4.77
N LEU A 72 18.65 -8.47 -4.16
CA LEU A 72 18.72 -9.12 -2.86
C LEU A 72 19.68 -10.31 -2.88
N PHE A 73 19.59 -11.16 -3.91
CA PHE A 73 20.45 -12.33 -4.07
C PHE A 73 21.93 -11.95 -4.13
N THR A 74 22.28 -10.94 -4.92
CA THR A 74 23.68 -10.48 -5.04
C THR A 74 24.20 -9.89 -3.74
N VAL A 75 23.38 -9.15 -2.98
CA VAL A 75 23.74 -8.60 -1.68
C VAL A 75 23.98 -9.71 -0.66
N VAL A 76 23.05 -10.68 -0.56
CA VAL A 76 23.14 -11.81 0.36
C VAL A 76 24.36 -12.67 0.03
N LYS A 77 24.55 -13.02 -1.26
CA LYS A 77 25.70 -13.81 -1.71
C LYS A 77 27.03 -13.15 -1.37
N ARG A 78 27.17 -11.84 -1.61
CA ARG A 78 28.40 -11.09 -1.30
C ARG A 78 28.65 -10.98 0.20
N ALA A 79 27.60 -10.81 0.99
CA ALA A 79 27.71 -10.76 2.44
C ALA A 79 28.12 -12.12 3.04
N LEU A 80 27.63 -13.23 2.48
CA LEU A 80 28.02 -14.58 2.88
C LEU A 80 29.50 -14.90 2.59
N GLN A 81 30.04 -14.38 1.48
CA GLN A 81 31.45 -14.61 1.10
C GLN A 81 32.46 -13.89 2.02
N ASN A 82 32.09 -12.74 2.58
CA ASN A 82 33.02 -11.96 3.41
C ASN A 82 33.03 -12.41 4.88
N ASN A 83 31.85 -12.60 5.49
CA ASN A 83 31.66 -13.18 6.83
C ASN A 83 30.14 -13.29 7.12
N PRO A 84 29.59 -14.44 7.54
CA PRO A 84 28.16 -14.59 7.83
C PRO A 84 27.62 -13.62 8.89
N SER A 85 28.44 -13.23 9.87
CA SER A 85 28.06 -12.24 10.89
C SER A 85 27.90 -10.81 10.32
N SER A 86 28.50 -10.54 9.15
CA SER A 86 28.36 -9.27 8.43
C SER A 86 26.97 -9.13 7.78
N VAL A 87 26.33 -10.27 7.42
CA VAL A 87 24.97 -10.29 6.85
C VAL A 87 23.98 -9.70 7.85
N LEU A 88 23.99 -10.17 9.10
CA LEU A 88 23.12 -9.64 10.15
C LEU A 88 23.34 -8.15 10.38
N LYS A 89 24.60 -7.70 10.42
CA LYS A 89 24.94 -6.27 10.59
C LYS A 89 24.46 -5.40 9.42
N LEU A 90 24.29 -5.98 8.22
CA LEU A 90 23.79 -5.25 7.05
C LEU A 90 22.31 -4.87 7.20
N PHE A 91 21.51 -5.79 7.74
CA PHE A 91 20.07 -5.63 7.94
C PHE A 91 19.69 -5.07 9.32
N LEU A 92 20.65 -5.03 10.27
CA LEU A 92 20.39 -4.57 11.62
C LEU A 92 20.06 -3.07 11.65
N ILE A 93 18.80 -2.77 11.92
CA ILE A 93 18.33 -1.43 12.24
C ILE A 93 18.88 -1.05 13.62
N LYS A 94 19.42 0.15 13.76
CA LYS A 94 19.89 0.63 15.07
C LYS A 94 18.70 0.70 16.05
N PRO A 95 18.86 0.38 17.34
CA PRO A 95 17.75 0.37 18.29
C PRO A 95 17.01 1.72 18.36
N LYS A 96 17.75 2.84 18.25
CA LYS A 96 17.15 4.19 18.17
C LYS A 96 16.24 4.38 16.94
N GLN A 97 16.63 3.82 15.79
CA GLN A 97 15.81 3.88 14.58
C GLN A 97 14.60 2.96 14.67
N ALA A 98 14.76 1.76 15.26
CA ALA A 98 13.64 0.85 15.50
C ALA A 98 12.59 1.49 16.42
N LEU A 99 13.02 2.15 17.49
CA LEU A 99 12.12 2.87 18.39
C LEU A 99 11.40 4.04 17.71
N LEU A 100 12.09 4.77 16.82
CA LEU A 100 11.48 5.82 16.00
C LEU A 100 10.42 5.25 15.05
N LEU A 101 10.71 4.14 14.36
CA LEU A 101 9.75 3.47 13.48
C LEU A 101 8.54 2.93 14.25
N LEU A 102 8.74 2.37 15.44
CA LEU A 102 7.67 1.91 16.32
C LEU A 102 6.78 3.07 16.79
N GLY A 103 7.39 4.19 17.20
CA GLY A 103 6.65 5.40 17.58
C GLY A 103 5.85 5.98 16.40
N GLY A 104 6.46 6.04 15.21
CA GLY A 104 5.77 6.47 13.99
C GLY A 104 4.60 5.56 13.61
N ALA A 105 4.78 4.24 13.70
CA ALA A 105 3.71 3.27 13.47
C ALA A 105 2.55 3.46 14.46
N LEU A 106 2.86 3.63 15.76
CA LEU A 106 1.86 3.84 16.80
C LEU A 106 1.07 5.13 16.58
N ILE A 107 1.75 6.24 16.28
CA ILE A 107 1.08 7.52 15.98
C ILE A 107 0.14 7.36 14.78
N LEU A 108 0.61 6.72 13.70
CA LEU A 108 -0.19 6.51 12.50
C LEU A 108 -1.43 5.66 12.79
N VAL A 109 -1.31 4.58 13.56
CA VAL A 109 -2.44 3.73 13.96
C VAL A 109 -3.41 4.48 14.86
N VAL A 110 -2.92 5.24 15.84
CA VAL A 110 -3.77 6.04 16.74
C VAL A 110 -4.54 7.10 15.95
N CYS A 111 -3.89 7.80 15.02
CA CYS A 111 -4.55 8.74 14.12
C CYS A 111 -5.59 8.05 13.24
N PHE A 112 -5.28 6.87 12.69
CA PHE A 112 -6.20 6.11 11.86
C PHE A 112 -7.43 5.62 12.64
N VAL A 113 -7.23 5.04 13.82
CA VAL A 113 -8.32 4.59 14.70
C VAL A 113 -9.14 5.79 15.19
N GLY A 114 -8.51 6.90 15.55
CA GLY A 114 -9.19 8.14 15.91
C GLY A 114 -10.03 8.70 14.76
N TYR A 115 -9.52 8.65 13.53
CA TYR A 115 -10.28 9.01 12.34
C TYR A 115 -11.51 8.11 12.15
N LEU A 116 -11.34 6.78 12.24
CA LEU A 116 -12.45 5.83 12.12
C LEU A 116 -13.52 6.09 13.20
N LEU A 117 -13.12 6.21 14.46
CA LEU A 117 -14.03 6.50 15.57
C LEU A 117 -14.73 7.85 15.40
N GLY A 118 -14.02 8.87 14.95
CA GLY A 118 -14.58 10.19 14.66
C GLY A 118 -15.62 10.15 13.55
N THR A 119 -15.33 9.44 12.45
CA THR A 119 -16.28 9.28 11.34
C THR A 119 -17.52 8.49 11.77
N GLU A 120 -17.35 7.42 12.55
CA GLU A 120 -18.49 6.67 13.09
C GLU A 120 -19.31 7.54 14.03
N TYR A 121 -18.69 8.32 14.92
CA TYR A 121 -19.41 9.16 15.87
C TYR A 121 -20.19 10.31 15.20
N ILE A 122 -19.59 10.96 14.20
CA ILE A 122 -20.19 12.13 13.54
C ILE A 122 -21.29 11.71 12.55
N PHE A 123 -21.07 10.61 11.82
CA PHE A 123 -21.97 10.19 10.73
C PHE A 123 -22.93 9.06 11.11
N SER A 124 -22.79 8.45 12.30
CA SER A 124 -23.81 7.54 12.82
C SER A 124 -25.06 8.34 13.21
N SER A 125 -26.13 8.20 12.42
CA SER A 125 -27.43 8.77 12.78
C SER A 125 -28.01 8.04 14.00
N PRO A 126 -28.49 8.74 15.05
CA PRO A 126 -28.99 8.14 16.28
C PRO A 126 -30.26 7.25 16.12
N THR A 127 -30.87 7.24 14.95
CA THR A 127 -32.15 6.55 14.66
C THR A 127 -32.03 5.11 14.15
N ALA A 128 -30.81 4.56 13.96
CA ALA A 128 -30.61 3.17 13.51
C ALA A 128 -30.49 2.15 14.68
N SER A 129 -30.99 2.50 15.87
CA SER A 129 -30.66 1.85 17.14
C SER A 129 -31.52 0.66 17.57
N TRP A 130 -32.49 0.16 16.78
CA TRP A 130 -33.44 -0.85 17.30
C TRP A 130 -33.76 -2.05 16.41
N GLY A 131 -33.14 -2.19 15.23
CA GLY A 131 -33.45 -3.26 14.29
C GLY A 131 -32.26 -4.16 13.98
N SER A 132 -31.97 -5.12 14.86
CA SER A 132 -31.05 -6.26 14.66
C SER A 132 -29.62 -5.93 14.21
N CYS A 133 -28.69 -5.79 15.17
CA CYS A 133 -27.28 -6.03 14.90
C CYS A 133 -27.14 -7.48 14.41
N PRO A 134 -26.66 -7.74 13.18
CA PRO A 134 -26.41 -9.11 12.74
C PRO A 134 -25.40 -9.75 13.71
N VAL A 135 -25.71 -10.95 14.19
CA VAL A 135 -25.04 -11.65 15.32
C VAL A 135 -23.50 -11.77 15.15
N ALA A 136 -22.99 -11.63 13.93
CA ALA A 136 -21.57 -11.67 13.62
C ALA A 136 -20.80 -10.35 13.88
N GLN A 137 -21.48 -9.21 14.02
CA GLN A 137 -20.87 -7.90 14.30
C GLN A 137 -21.49 -7.33 15.56
N GLN A 138 -20.91 -7.69 16.71
CA GLN A 138 -21.26 -7.12 18.00
C GLN A 138 -21.08 -5.60 17.94
N CYS A 139 -22.20 -4.88 17.97
CA CYS A 139 -22.24 -3.43 17.95
C CYS A 139 -21.40 -2.88 19.14
N LEU A 140 -20.43 -2.01 18.85
CA LEU A 140 -19.46 -1.45 19.81
C LEU A 140 -20.12 -0.93 21.10
N GLY A 141 -21.35 -0.40 21.00
CA GLY A 141 -22.11 0.13 22.13
C GLY A 141 -22.76 -0.90 23.07
N GLN A 142 -22.84 -2.17 22.70
CA GLN A 142 -23.41 -3.24 23.56
C GLN A 142 -22.35 -4.18 24.16
N GLN A 143 -21.07 -4.01 23.84
CA GLN A 143 -20.01 -4.78 24.48
C GLN A 143 -19.75 -4.28 25.90
N ALA A 144 -19.49 -5.21 26.83
CA ALA A 144 -19.03 -4.85 28.16
C ALA A 144 -17.76 -3.98 28.06
N PRO A 145 -17.60 -2.93 28.88
CA PRO A 145 -16.51 -1.95 28.72
C PRO A 145 -15.12 -2.60 28.75
N GLY A 146 -14.95 -3.66 29.54
CA GLY A 146 -13.69 -4.43 29.57
C GLY A 146 -13.37 -5.13 28.25
N LEU A 147 -14.37 -5.71 27.57
CA LEU A 147 -14.18 -6.36 26.26
C LEU A 147 -13.90 -5.34 25.16
N LEU A 148 -14.55 -4.17 25.23
CA LEU A 148 -14.31 -3.07 24.29
C LEU A 148 -12.86 -2.59 24.36
N VAL A 149 -12.35 -2.32 25.57
CA VAL A 149 -10.96 -1.88 25.78
C VAL A 149 -9.99 -2.95 25.31
N LEU A 150 -10.26 -4.23 25.60
CA LEU A 150 -9.42 -5.33 25.15
C LEU A 150 -9.39 -5.44 23.62
N ASN A 151 -10.54 -5.36 22.95
CA ASN A 151 -10.64 -5.44 21.49
C ASN A 151 -9.96 -4.26 20.79
N LEU A 152 -10.09 -3.05 21.36
CA LEU A 152 -9.42 -1.87 20.84
C LEU A 152 -7.90 -1.96 21.06
N ALA A 153 -7.45 -2.42 22.23
CA ALA A 153 -6.04 -2.64 22.52
C ALA A 153 -5.41 -3.72 21.63
N THR A 154 -6.10 -4.84 21.38
CA THR A 154 -5.62 -5.90 20.49
C THR A 154 -5.59 -5.43 19.03
N SER A 155 -6.59 -4.67 18.59
CA SER A 155 -6.64 -4.10 17.23
C SER A 155 -5.53 -3.06 17.02
N VAL A 156 -5.36 -2.11 17.94
CA VAL A 156 -4.29 -1.09 17.88
C VAL A 156 -2.92 -1.76 17.97
N GLY A 157 -2.73 -2.69 18.90
CA GLY A 157 -1.47 -3.43 19.06
C GLY A 157 -1.12 -4.25 17.82
N GLY A 158 -2.08 -4.99 17.28
CA GLY A 158 -1.91 -5.80 16.08
C GLY A 158 -1.59 -4.95 14.84
N LEU A 159 -2.34 -3.87 14.61
CA LEU A 159 -2.07 -2.93 13.52
C LEU A 159 -0.71 -2.25 13.67
N THR A 160 -0.37 -1.81 14.89
CA THR A 160 0.93 -1.16 15.17
C THR A 160 2.07 -2.11 14.87
N LEU A 161 1.98 -3.36 15.30
CA LEU A 161 2.99 -4.38 15.05
C LEU A 161 3.10 -4.71 13.55
N GLY A 162 1.98 -4.81 12.85
CA GLY A 162 1.95 -5.03 11.41
C GLY A 162 2.61 -3.88 10.62
N ILE A 163 2.21 -2.64 10.90
CA ILE A 163 2.80 -1.45 10.26
C ILE A 163 4.27 -1.32 10.61
N PHE A 164 4.65 -1.52 11.87
CA PHE A 164 6.04 -1.54 12.30
C PHE A 164 6.85 -2.59 11.54
N ALA A 165 6.35 -3.82 11.40
CA ALA A 165 7.03 -4.88 10.66
C ALA A 165 7.26 -4.48 9.20
N VAL A 166 6.26 -3.91 8.54
CA VAL A 166 6.41 -3.46 7.13
C VAL A 166 7.39 -2.30 7.01
N LEU A 167 7.33 -1.31 7.90
CA LEU A 167 8.28 -0.19 7.93
C LEU A 167 9.71 -0.67 8.23
N ALA A 168 9.88 -1.58 9.18
CA ALA A 168 11.17 -2.15 9.55
C ALA A 168 11.78 -2.96 8.41
N LEU A 169 11.01 -3.88 7.81
CA LEU A 169 11.47 -4.64 6.64
C LEU A 169 11.84 -3.70 5.48
N SER A 170 11.01 -2.69 5.24
CA SER A 170 11.26 -1.71 4.17
C SER A 170 12.51 -0.87 4.41
N ALA A 171 12.72 -0.41 5.64
CA ALA A 171 13.90 0.34 6.05
C ALA A 171 15.17 -0.54 6.01
N SER A 172 15.07 -1.79 6.45
CA SER A 172 16.17 -2.76 6.43
C SER A 172 16.62 -3.05 5.00
N LEU A 173 15.68 -3.31 4.08
CA LEU A 173 15.97 -3.49 2.65
C LEU A 173 16.58 -2.22 2.03
N SER A 174 16.05 -1.04 2.37
CA SER A 174 16.59 0.24 1.89
C SER A 174 18.03 0.47 2.36
N LEU A 175 18.34 0.14 3.62
CA LEU A 175 19.69 0.23 4.17
C LEU A 175 20.66 -0.75 3.50
N ALA A 176 20.21 -1.97 3.23
CA ALA A 176 20.99 -2.97 2.51
C ALA A 176 21.38 -2.45 1.11
N VAL A 177 20.40 -1.92 0.35
CA VAL A 177 20.60 -1.33 -0.98
C VAL A 177 21.55 -0.12 -0.94
N LEU A 178 21.46 0.72 0.09
CA LEU A 178 22.34 1.89 0.23
C LEU A 178 23.80 1.50 0.51
N ARG A 179 24.02 0.41 1.26
CA ARG A 179 25.36 -0.07 1.65
C ARG A 179 26.02 -0.91 0.56
N SER A 180 25.25 -1.56 -0.30
CA SER A 180 25.79 -2.41 -1.36
C SER A 180 26.31 -1.63 -2.56
N GLU A 181 27.47 -2.06 -3.08
CA GLU A 181 28.00 -1.60 -4.36
C GLU A 181 27.51 -2.51 -5.48
N PHE A 182 26.75 -1.94 -6.41
CA PHE A 182 26.22 -2.65 -7.56
C PHE A 182 27.03 -2.36 -8.82
N GLY A 183 27.24 -3.41 -9.63
CA GLY A 183 27.73 -3.26 -10.99
C GLY A 183 26.71 -2.53 -11.87
N THR A 184 27.20 -1.87 -12.91
CA THR A 184 26.39 -1.08 -13.86
C THR A 184 25.34 -1.93 -14.59
N GLY A 185 25.63 -3.20 -14.88
CA GLY A 185 24.70 -4.11 -15.53
C GLY A 185 23.44 -4.38 -14.72
N ILE A 186 23.58 -4.67 -13.41
CA ILE A 186 22.44 -4.90 -12.50
C ILE A 186 21.58 -3.64 -12.39
N LEU A 187 22.20 -2.45 -12.40
CA LEU A 187 21.49 -1.18 -12.33
C LEU A 187 20.60 -0.93 -13.56
N ARG A 188 21.07 -1.31 -14.76
CA ARG A 188 20.29 -1.20 -16.00
C ARG A 188 19.07 -2.13 -15.99
N PHE A 189 19.26 -3.36 -15.49
CA PHE A 189 18.17 -4.32 -15.33
C PHE A 189 17.12 -3.82 -14.33
N ALA A 190 17.56 -3.28 -13.19
CA ALA A 190 16.68 -2.69 -12.19
C ALA A 190 15.86 -1.52 -12.76
N LEU A 191 16.46 -0.70 -13.63
CA LEU A 191 15.77 0.42 -14.27
C LEU A 191 14.64 -0.04 -15.20
N ALA A 192 14.83 -1.13 -15.94
CA ALA A 192 13.76 -1.71 -16.76
C ALA A 192 12.57 -2.18 -15.91
N SER A 193 12.83 -2.87 -14.79
CA SER A 193 11.80 -3.28 -13.84
C SER A 193 11.05 -2.09 -13.23
N ILE A 194 11.75 -1.01 -12.87
CA ILE A 194 11.11 0.23 -12.39
C ILE A 194 10.18 0.83 -13.46
N GLY A 195 10.57 0.81 -14.73
CA GLY A 195 9.71 1.29 -15.82
C GLY A 195 8.43 0.49 -15.94
N ILE A 196 8.53 -0.84 -15.91
CA ILE A 196 7.35 -1.75 -15.91
C ILE A 196 6.48 -1.47 -14.69
N LEU A 197 7.09 -1.34 -13.52
CA LEU A 197 6.38 -1.04 -12.28
C LEU A 197 5.61 0.29 -12.36
N ALA A 198 6.24 1.36 -12.86
CA ALA A 198 5.62 2.67 -13.04
C ALA A 198 4.38 2.58 -13.96
N LEU A 199 4.50 1.86 -15.07
CA LEU A 199 3.38 1.65 -15.99
C LEU A 199 2.24 0.87 -15.31
N THR A 200 2.55 -0.20 -14.58
CA THR A 200 1.53 -1.00 -13.88
C THR A 200 0.82 -0.23 -12.76
N MET A 201 1.54 0.62 -12.01
CA MET A 201 0.94 1.48 -10.99
C MET A 201 0.05 2.56 -11.62
N ALA A 202 0.46 3.10 -12.77
CA ALA A 202 -0.33 4.07 -13.53
C ALA A 202 -1.61 3.45 -14.07
N THR A 203 -1.54 2.27 -14.71
CA THR A 203 -2.73 1.58 -15.20
C THR A 203 -3.69 1.22 -14.07
N ALA A 204 -3.17 0.74 -12.94
CA ALA A 204 -3.96 0.45 -11.75
C ALA A 204 -4.70 1.67 -11.21
N THR A 205 -4.02 2.82 -11.13
CA THR A 205 -4.58 4.08 -10.61
C THR A 205 -5.66 4.64 -11.54
N VAL A 206 -5.42 4.57 -12.86
CA VAL A 206 -6.43 4.99 -13.85
C VAL A 206 -7.62 4.03 -13.82
N ALA A 207 -7.38 2.72 -13.78
CA ALA A 207 -8.43 1.72 -13.70
C ALA A 207 -9.29 1.87 -12.44
N SER A 208 -8.67 2.08 -11.27
CA SER A 208 -9.41 2.28 -10.02
C SER A 208 -10.24 3.57 -10.04
N THR A 209 -9.69 4.65 -10.60
CA THR A 209 -10.41 5.93 -10.74
C THR A 209 -11.62 5.78 -11.65
N ILE A 210 -11.46 5.18 -12.83
CA ILE A 210 -12.57 4.95 -13.77
C ILE A 210 -13.61 4.01 -13.13
N TRP A 211 -13.15 2.92 -12.52
CA TRP A 211 -14.03 1.97 -11.84
C TRP A 211 -14.89 2.65 -10.76
N THR A 212 -14.30 3.45 -9.89
CA THR A 212 -15.03 4.18 -8.83
C THR A 212 -16.03 5.17 -9.41
N ILE A 213 -15.63 5.95 -10.43
CA ILE A 213 -16.52 6.92 -11.08
C ILE A 213 -17.70 6.22 -11.74
N ARG A 214 -17.44 5.18 -12.55
CA ARG A 214 -18.48 4.42 -13.24
C ARG A 214 -19.43 3.75 -12.26
N LEU A 215 -18.90 3.14 -11.21
CA LEU A 215 -19.73 2.53 -10.18
C LEU A 215 -20.69 3.54 -9.54
N TRP A 216 -20.24 4.76 -9.24
CA TRP A 216 -21.10 5.79 -8.64
C TRP A 216 -22.13 6.38 -9.61
N VAL A 217 -21.82 6.43 -10.91
CA VAL A 217 -22.73 6.93 -11.95
C VAL A 217 -23.78 5.87 -12.32
N ASP A 218 -23.35 4.64 -12.58
CA ASP A 218 -24.21 3.56 -13.11
C ASP A 218 -25.00 2.85 -11.99
N ALA A 219 -24.48 2.89 -10.76
CA ALA A 219 -25.07 2.27 -9.58
C ALA A 219 -25.01 3.22 -8.35
N PRO A 220 -25.72 4.36 -8.38
CA PRO A 220 -25.65 5.39 -7.33
C PRO A 220 -26.06 4.87 -5.94
N GLN A 221 -26.77 3.75 -5.87
CA GLN A 221 -27.04 3.05 -4.61
C GLN A 221 -25.78 2.67 -3.84
N PHE A 222 -24.63 2.42 -4.50
CA PHE A 222 -23.36 2.16 -3.81
C PHE A 222 -22.80 3.43 -3.17
N ALA A 223 -22.93 4.58 -3.84
CA ALA A 223 -22.54 5.87 -3.28
C ALA A 223 -23.46 6.30 -2.11
N ALA A 224 -24.75 5.94 -2.18
CA ALA A 224 -25.73 6.22 -1.14
C ALA A 224 -25.73 5.22 0.02
N SER A 225 -25.15 4.02 -0.17
CA SER A 225 -25.09 2.96 0.83
C SER A 225 -24.30 3.37 2.07
N ARG A 226 -24.49 2.62 3.17
CA ARG A 226 -23.56 2.67 4.32
C ARG A 226 -22.43 1.65 4.19
N SER A 227 -22.49 0.75 3.21
CA SER A 227 -21.46 -0.28 2.97
C SER A 227 -20.40 0.17 1.97
N GLY A 228 -19.14 -0.23 2.24
CA GLY A 228 -17.98 -0.31 1.34
C GLY A 228 -17.48 0.99 0.66
N LEU A 229 -18.37 1.67 -0.04
CA LEU A 229 -18.07 2.76 -0.99
C LEU A 229 -19.06 3.93 -0.88
N GLY A 230 -19.94 3.90 0.11
CA GLY A 230 -20.99 4.90 0.26
C GLY A 230 -20.61 6.10 1.13
N LYS A 231 -21.59 6.95 1.48
CA LYS A 231 -21.39 8.33 2.00
C LYS A 231 -20.32 8.52 3.07
N ILE A 232 -20.13 7.56 3.97
CA ILE A 232 -19.14 7.64 5.06
C ILE A 232 -17.74 7.25 4.57
N GLN A 233 -17.66 6.35 3.59
CA GLN A 233 -16.40 5.79 3.06
C GLN A 233 -15.95 6.44 1.74
N THR A 234 -16.75 7.32 1.13
CA THR A 234 -16.35 8.07 -0.09
C THR A 234 -15.06 8.86 0.15
N ALA A 235 -14.94 9.56 1.27
CA ALA A 235 -13.72 10.30 1.63
C ALA A 235 -12.51 9.37 1.74
N TRP A 236 -12.70 8.17 2.28
CA TRP A 236 -11.66 7.14 2.41
C TRP A 236 -11.23 6.59 1.04
N VAL A 237 -12.18 6.27 0.16
CA VAL A 237 -11.91 5.82 -1.21
C VAL A 237 -11.15 6.88 -2.02
N ILE A 238 -11.57 8.14 -1.91
CA ILE A 238 -10.88 9.27 -2.56
C ILE A 238 -9.45 9.40 -2.01
N ALA A 239 -9.26 9.32 -0.68
CA ALA A 239 -7.93 9.35 -0.08
C ALA A 239 -7.05 8.19 -0.58
N ILE A 240 -7.60 6.98 -0.70
CA ILE A 240 -6.88 5.82 -1.27
C ILE A 240 -6.43 6.10 -2.71
N ILE A 241 -7.32 6.59 -3.57
CA ILE A 241 -7.00 6.92 -4.98
C ILE A 241 -5.92 8.01 -5.04
N ILE A 242 -6.01 9.03 -4.18
CA ILE A 242 -4.98 10.09 -4.08
C ILE A 242 -3.62 9.48 -3.70
N VAL A 243 -3.57 8.57 -2.71
CA VAL A 243 -2.33 7.89 -2.32
C VAL A 243 -1.78 7.05 -3.46
N MET A 244 -2.63 6.31 -4.19
CA MET A 244 -2.21 5.57 -5.38
C MET A 244 -1.61 6.48 -6.46
N ALA A 245 -2.24 7.63 -6.70
CA ALA A 245 -1.77 8.63 -7.67
C ALA A 245 -0.45 9.27 -7.26
N ILE A 246 -0.30 9.67 -5.98
CA ILE A 246 0.95 10.23 -5.45
C ILE A 246 2.08 9.22 -5.55
N SER A 247 1.85 7.97 -5.12
CA SER A 247 2.85 6.90 -5.23
C SER A 247 3.26 6.67 -6.68
N THR A 248 2.30 6.63 -7.61
CA THR A 248 2.57 6.50 -9.05
C THR A 248 3.41 7.67 -9.56
N GLY A 249 3.07 8.90 -9.19
CA GLY A 249 3.80 10.11 -9.55
C GLY A 249 5.24 10.10 -9.03
N ILE A 250 5.46 9.69 -7.78
CA ILE A 250 6.81 9.56 -7.19
C ILE A 250 7.63 8.52 -7.97
N THR A 251 7.05 7.36 -8.26
CA THR A 251 7.72 6.30 -9.03
C THR A 251 8.07 6.76 -10.45
N ALA A 252 7.14 7.42 -11.16
CA ALA A 252 7.38 7.97 -12.49
C ALA A 252 8.46 9.07 -12.49
N ALA A 253 8.45 9.95 -11.48
CA ALA A 253 9.47 10.99 -11.31
C ALA A 253 10.85 10.38 -10.99
N ALA A 254 10.91 9.33 -10.17
CA ALA A 254 12.14 8.60 -9.86
C ALA A 254 12.70 7.90 -11.10
N PHE A 255 11.84 7.31 -11.93
CA PHE A 255 12.21 6.66 -13.18
C PHE A 255 12.76 7.65 -14.22
N THR A 256 12.05 8.75 -14.49
CA THR A 256 12.48 9.77 -15.47
C THR A 256 13.81 10.43 -15.09
N ARG A 257 14.00 10.73 -13.79
CA ARG A 257 15.31 11.23 -13.28
C ARG A 257 16.42 10.22 -13.52
N SER A 258 16.16 8.94 -13.30
CA SER A 258 17.14 7.87 -13.50
C SER A 258 17.50 7.72 -14.99
N LEU A 259 16.51 7.76 -15.89
CA LEU A 259 16.72 7.72 -17.34
C LEU A 259 17.59 8.89 -17.83
N ARG A 260 17.26 10.12 -17.44
CA ARG A 260 18.03 11.31 -17.83
C ARG A 260 19.50 11.17 -17.43
N THR A 261 19.79 10.69 -16.22
CA THR A 261 21.18 10.48 -15.78
C THR A 261 21.92 9.37 -16.54
N SER A 262 21.20 8.39 -17.10
CA SER A 262 21.81 7.31 -17.86
C SER A 262 22.13 7.70 -19.31
N LEU A 263 21.30 8.54 -19.93
CA LEU A 263 21.45 8.97 -21.33
C LEU A 263 22.63 9.93 -21.53
N PHE A 264 22.86 10.86 -20.60
CA PHE A 264 23.99 11.82 -20.66
C PHE A 264 25.39 11.20 -20.63
N ARG A 265 25.50 9.87 -20.54
CA ARG A 265 26.78 9.16 -20.52
C ARG A 265 27.03 8.33 -21.78
N ALA A 266 26.02 8.16 -22.61
CA ALA A 266 26.12 7.44 -23.88
C ALA A 266 26.44 8.39 -25.06
N ALA A 267 26.25 9.70 -24.85
CA ALA A 267 26.68 10.78 -25.73
C ALA A 267 28.02 11.34 -25.23
#